data_AF-A0A075HT42-F1
#
_entry.id   AF-A0A075HT42-F1
#
_cell.length_a   1.000
_cell.length_b   1.000
_cell.length_c   1.000
_cell.angle_alpha   90.00
_cell.angle_beta   90.00
_cell.angle_gamma   90.00
#
_symmetry.space_group_name_H-M   'P 1'
#
loop_
_entity.id
_entity.type
_entity.pdbx_description
1 polymer ?
#
loop_
_entity_poly.entity_id
_entity_poly.type
_entity_poly.pdbx_seq_one_letter_code
_entity_poly.pdbx_strand_id
1 'polypeptide(L)'
;MAKYKTKCARCKKHYLIASWRTKFPICYYCQEPEMQGEIKDAKMKKMFDIPTQFYIDSSFLRDIKIKYLRYGNLTDPQIDAFKKAVVKFEEEAKKPKDEGTF
;
A
#
# COMPACT_ATOMS: atom_id res chain seq x y z
N MET A 1 0.22 20.74 6.56
CA MET A 1 -1.02 20.36 5.81
C MET A 1 -1.92 19.57 6.74
N ALA A 2 -3.15 20.03 6.98
CA ALA A 2 -4.10 19.33 7.82
C ALA A 2 -4.44 17.95 7.21
N LYS A 3 -4.23 16.88 7.97
CA LYS A 3 -4.64 15.53 7.62
C LYS A 3 -6.10 15.37 8.04
N TYR A 4 -7.01 15.21 7.09
CA TYR A 4 -8.43 14.98 7.38
C TYR A 4 -8.78 13.51 7.16
N LYS A 5 -9.60 12.97 8.06
CA LYS A 5 -10.15 11.62 7.93
C LYS A 5 -11.38 11.69 7.03
N THR A 6 -11.34 10.99 5.91
CA THR A 6 -12.46 10.90 4.97
C THR A 6 -12.87 9.46 4.78
N LYS A 7 -14.15 9.26 4.50
CA LYS A 7 -14.68 7.93 4.19
C LYS A 7 -14.09 7.41 2.88
N CYS A 8 -13.91 6.10 2.79
CA CYS A 8 -13.53 5.42 1.56
C CYS A 8 -14.46 5.81 0.41
N ALA A 9 -13.90 6.16 -0.74
CA ALA A 9 -14.67 6.58 -1.92
C ALA A 9 -15.59 5.47 -2.46
N ARG A 10 -15.22 4.20 -2.28
CA ARG A 10 -15.96 3.04 -2.81
C ARG A 10 -17.03 2.53 -1.85
N CYS A 11 -16.65 2.20 -0.61
CA CYS A 11 -17.58 1.58 0.35
C CYS A 11 -18.23 2.57 1.32
N LYS A 12 -17.69 3.80 1.48
CA LYS A 12 -18.15 4.82 2.43
C LYS A 12 -18.24 4.37 3.91
N LYS A 13 -17.72 3.20 4.26
CA LYS A 13 -17.76 2.62 5.62
C LYS A 13 -16.52 2.92 6.43
N HIS A 14 -15.34 2.77 5.84
CA HIS A 14 -14.05 2.91 6.53
C HIS A 14 -13.51 4.34 6.42
N TYR A 15 -12.98 4.86 7.53
CA TYR A 15 -12.26 6.14 7.56
C TYR A 15 -10.79 5.94 7.20
N LEU A 16 -10.30 6.76 6.27
CA LEU A 16 -8.92 6.78 5.82
C LEU A 16 -8.37 8.20 5.90
N ILE A 17 -7.07 8.33 6.04
CA ILE A 17 -6.40 9.64 5.99
C ILE A 17 -6.32 10.05 4.52
N ALA A 18 -7.08 11.08 4.13
CA ALA A 18 -6.93 11.67 2.82
C ALA A 18 -5.95 12.84 2.89
N SER A 19 -5.14 12.94 1.83
CA SER A 19 -4.33 14.11 1.54
C SER A 19 -4.85 14.75 0.27
N TRP A 20 -4.48 16.01 0.01
CA TRP A 20 -4.85 16.67 -1.24
C TRP A 20 -4.40 15.89 -2.50
N ARG A 21 -3.29 15.13 -2.41
CA ARG A 21 -2.81 14.24 -3.48
C ARG A 21 -3.65 12.97 -3.63
N THR A 22 -4.27 12.50 -2.55
CA THR A 22 -5.11 11.30 -2.52
C THR A 22 -6.57 11.69 -2.37
N LYS A 23 -7.10 12.36 -3.42
CA LYS A 23 -8.47 12.88 -3.49
C LYS A 23 -9.55 11.79 -3.29
N PHE A 24 -9.23 10.54 -3.64
CA PHE A 24 -10.13 9.38 -3.51
C PHE A 24 -9.46 8.24 -2.72
N PRO A 25 -9.52 8.25 -1.38
CA PRO A 25 -8.95 7.17 -0.58
C PRO A 25 -9.79 5.89 -0.73
N ILE A 26 -9.12 4.75 -0.97
CA ILE A 26 -9.75 3.44 -1.11
C ILE A 26 -9.29 2.52 0.02
N CYS A 27 -10.25 1.79 0.60
CA CYS A 27 -10.03 0.89 1.73
C CYS A 27 -9.30 -0.40 1.31
N TYR A 28 -8.56 -1.04 2.24
CA TYR A 28 -7.90 -2.33 2.00
C TYR A 28 -8.89 -3.37 1.45
N TYR A 29 -10.01 -3.58 2.15
CA TYR A 29 -11.06 -4.54 1.76
C TYR A 29 -11.65 -4.27 0.37
N CYS A 30 -11.64 -3.02 -0.05
CA CYS A 30 -12.16 -2.59 -1.34
C CYS A 30 -11.18 -2.92 -2.49
N GLN A 31 -9.90 -3.05 -2.16
CA GLN A 31 -8.78 -3.33 -3.07
C GLN A 31 -8.32 -4.79 -3.00
N GLU A 32 -8.68 -5.51 -1.94
CA GLU A 32 -8.41 -6.94 -1.75
C GLU A 32 -8.76 -7.82 -2.96
N PRO A 33 -9.96 -7.73 -3.58
CA PRO A 33 -10.27 -8.56 -4.74
C PRO A 33 -9.38 -8.24 -5.95
N GLU A 34 -8.81 -7.04 -6.03
CA GLU A 34 -7.89 -6.65 -7.11
C GLU A 34 -6.46 -7.12 -6.84
N MET A 35 -6.15 -7.51 -5.60
CA MET A 35 -4.85 -8.05 -5.20
C MET A 35 -4.80 -9.58 -5.28
N GLN A 36 -5.96 -10.24 -5.39
CA GLN A 36 -6.09 -11.67 -5.61
C GLN A 36 -5.90 -11.99 -7.09
N GLY A 37 -4.65 -12.01 -7.53
CA GLY A 37 -4.28 -12.37 -8.89
C GLY A 37 -3.00 -13.19 -8.92
N GLU A 38 -2.88 -14.03 -9.94
CA GLU A 38 -1.71 -14.89 -10.12
C GLU A 38 -0.52 -14.11 -10.66
N ILE A 39 0.60 -14.16 -9.94
CA ILE A 39 1.87 -13.58 -10.36
C ILE A 39 2.69 -14.68 -11.05
N LYS A 40 2.84 -14.59 -12.38
CA LYS A 40 3.57 -15.58 -13.17
C LYS A 40 5.09 -15.46 -13.02
N ASP A 41 5.60 -14.26 -12.76
CA ASP A 41 7.05 -14.05 -12.64
C ASP A 41 7.58 -14.39 -11.25
N ALA A 42 8.52 -15.33 -11.18
CA ALA A 42 9.14 -15.74 -9.92
C ALA A 42 9.85 -14.58 -9.17
N LYS A 43 10.44 -13.63 -9.91
CA LYS A 43 11.08 -12.45 -9.32
C LYS A 43 10.07 -11.53 -8.64
N MET A 44 8.95 -11.25 -9.31
CA MET A 44 7.89 -10.39 -8.77
C MET A 44 7.16 -11.08 -7.62
N LYS A 45 6.97 -12.39 -7.70
CA LYS A 45 6.37 -13.18 -6.63
C LYS A 45 7.13 -12.99 -5.30
N LYS A 46 8.46 -13.10 -5.32
CA LYS A 46 9.30 -12.85 -4.13
C LYS A 46 9.23 -11.41 -3.63
N MET A 47 9.14 -10.45 -4.55
CA MET A 47 9.06 -9.03 -4.20
C MET A 47 7.73 -8.68 -3.52
N PHE A 48 6.64 -9.32 -3.94
CA PHE A 48 5.30 -9.14 -3.35
C PHE A 48 5.02 -10.07 -2.16
N ASP A 49 6.00 -10.88 -1.76
CA ASP A 49 5.91 -11.76 -0.59
C ASP A 49 6.25 -10.97 0.68
N ILE A 50 5.38 -10.01 1.00
CA ILE A 50 5.50 -9.14 2.18
C ILE A 50 4.31 -9.36 3.12
N PRO A 51 4.47 -9.10 4.43
CA PRO A 51 3.38 -9.31 5.39
C PRO A 51 2.15 -8.48 5.06
N THR A 52 0.97 -9.05 5.25
CA THR A 52 -0.33 -8.42 4.96
C THR A 52 -0.51 -7.07 5.67
N GLN A 53 0.09 -6.89 6.84
CA GLN A 53 0.05 -5.63 7.57
C GLN A 53 0.61 -4.46 6.74
N PHE A 54 1.67 -4.68 5.96
CA PHE A 54 2.26 -3.63 5.13
C PHE A 54 1.28 -3.19 4.04
N TYR A 55 0.50 -4.13 3.50
CA TYR A 55 -0.57 -3.80 2.55
C TYR A 55 -1.74 -3.07 3.21
N ILE A 56 -2.03 -3.31 4.49
CA ILE A 56 -3.09 -2.61 5.22
C ILE A 56 -2.69 -1.15 5.45
N ASP A 57 -1.46 -0.95 5.93
CA ASP A 57 -0.93 0.37 6.32
C ASP A 57 -0.59 1.25 5.13
N SER A 58 -0.16 0.66 4.00
CA SER A 58 0.28 1.41 2.83
C SER A 58 -0.63 1.23 1.63
N SER A 59 -1.35 2.30 1.25
CA SER A 59 -2.09 2.32 -0.01
C SER A 59 -1.17 2.25 -1.23
N PHE A 60 0.09 2.69 -1.11
CA PHE A 60 1.07 2.67 -2.20
C PHE A 60 1.49 1.24 -2.57
N LEU A 61 1.77 0.40 -1.57
CA LEU A 61 2.15 -1.00 -1.80
C LEU A 61 1.01 -1.78 -2.48
N ARG A 62 -0.23 -1.50 -2.08
CA ARG A 62 -1.43 -2.06 -2.74
C ARG A 62 -1.53 -1.61 -4.19
N ASP A 63 -1.36 -0.33 -4.46
CA ASP A 63 -1.48 0.25 -5.80
C ASP A 63 -0.46 -0.34 -6.79
N ILE A 64 0.79 -0.54 -6.35
CA ILE A 64 1.83 -1.19 -7.18
C ILE A 64 1.47 -2.65 -7.48
N LYS A 65 1.00 -3.41 -6.48
CA LYS A 65 0.58 -4.79 -6.69
C LYS A 65 -0.57 -4.88 -7.69
N ILE A 66 -1.59 -4.04 -7.53
CA ILE A 66 -2.74 -3.97 -8.45
C ILE A 66 -2.30 -3.59 -9.85
N LYS A 67 -1.40 -2.61 -9.99
CA LYS A 67 -0.85 -2.21 -11.30
C LYS A 67 -0.10 -3.35 -11.97
N TYR A 68 0.74 -4.06 -11.23
CA TYR A 68 1.43 -5.23 -11.77
C TYR A 68 0.44 -6.32 -12.21
N LEU A 69 -0.59 -6.62 -11.41
CA LEU A 69 -1.61 -7.60 -11.77
C LEU A 69 -2.44 -7.19 -12.99
N ARG A 70 -2.72 -5.89 -13.16
CA ARG A 70 -3.50 -5.36 -14.29
C ARG A 70 -2.71 -5.27 -15.58
N TYR A 71 -1.47 -4.81 -15.52
CA TYR A 71 -0.66 -4.50 -16.69
C TYR A 71 0.41 -5.55 -16.99
N GLY A 72 0.65 -6.49 -16.06
CA GLY A 72 1.64 -7.55 -16.17
C GLY A 72 3.10 -7.10 -16.07
N ASN A 73 3.36 -5.78 -15.96
CA ASN A 73 4.69 -5.21 -16.00
C ASN A 73 4.83 -4.05 -15.01
N LEU A 74 6.05 -3.85 -14.51
CA LEU A 74 6.46 -2.70 -13.70
C LEU A 74 7.74 -2.12 -14.30
N THR A 75 7.89 -0.80 -14.22
CA THR A 75 9.14 -0.14 -14.63
C THR A 75 10.18 -0.23 -13.52
N ASP A 76 11.47 -0.23 -13.86
CA ASP A 76 12.56 -0.28 -12.88
C ASP A 76 12.45 0.80 -11.78
N PRO A 77 12.05 2.06 -12.08
CA PRO A 77 11.83 3.06 -11.05
C PRO A 77 10.69 2.70 -10.08
N GLN A 78 9.64 2.02 -10.55
CA GLN A 78 8.54 1.56 -9.69
C GLN A 78 9.01 0.42 -8.78
N ILE A 79 9.84 -0.47 -9.29
CA ILE A 79 10.43 -1.58 -8.53
C ILE A 79 11.34 -1.04 -7.43
N ASP A 80 12.21 -0.09 -7.76
CA ASP A 80 13.11 0.55 -6.79
C ASP A 80 12.33 1.32 -5.72
N ALA A 81 11.31 2.09 -6.12
CA ALA A 81 10.45 2.81 -5.18
C ALA A 81 9.69 1.85 -4.24
N PHE A 82 9.22 0.71 -4.74
CA PHE A 82 8.57 -0.30 -3.91
C PHE A 82 9.54 -0.90 -2.89
N LYS A 83 10.74 -1.31 -3.31
CA LYS A 83 11.76 -1.86 -2.40
C LYS A 83 12.10 -0.86 -1.30
N LYS A 84 12.33 0.40 -1.66
CA LYS A 84 12.58 1.48 -0.69
C LYS A 84 11.42 1.69 0.27
N ALA A 85 10.19 1.58 -0.21
CA ALA A 85 9.01 1.67 0.65
C ALA A 85 8.96 0.50 1.64
N VAL A 86 9.15 -0.74 1.19
CA VAL A 86 9.17 -1.93 2.06
C VAL A 86 10.24 -1.80 3.14
N VAL A 87 11.48 -1.43 2.77
CA VAL A 87 12.57 -1.23 3.75
C VAL A 87 12.17 -0.19 4.80
N LYS A 88 11.57 0.94 4.40
CA LYS A 88 11.07 1.94 5.35
C LYS A 88 10.02 1.38 6.31
N PHE A 89 9.09 0.56 5.82
CA PHE A 89 8.10 -0.10 6.68
C PHE A 89 8.75 -1.11 7.63
N GLU A 90 9.77 -1.85 7.19
CA GLU A 90 10.54 -2.76 8.05
C GLU A 90 11.33 -2.00 9.12
N GLU A 91 11.91 -0.85 8.79
CA GLU A 91 12.61 0.03 9.73
C GLU A 91 11.64 0.66 10.74
N GLU A 92 10.48 1.12 10.27
CA GLU A 92 9.39 1.63 11.13
C GLU A 92 8.83 0.55 12.05
N ALA A 93 8.77 -0.71 11.60
CA ALA A 93 8.37 -1.84 12.42
C ALA A 93 9.42 -2.23 13.48
N LYS A 94 10.71 -1.99 13.22
CA LYS A 94 11.81 -2.28 14.16
C LYS A 94 12.02 -1.18 15.20
N LYS A 95 11.62 0.06 14.93
CA LYS A 95 11.64 1.10 15.96
C LYS A 95 10.53 0.80 16.96
N PRO A 96 10.82 0.65 18.27
CA PRO A 96 9.77 0.65 19.27
C PRO A 96 8.96 1.94 19.07
N LYS A 97 7.62 1.80 19.06
CA LYS A 97 6.72 2.95 19.13
C LYS A 97 6.90 3.56 20.51
N ASP A 98 7.93 4.38 20.68
CA ASP A 98 7.96 5.33 21.76
C ASP A 98 6.81 6.30 21.49
N GLU A 99 5.73 6.11 22.25
CA GLU A 99 4.70 7.10 22.47
C GLU A 99 5.38 8.44 22.79
N GLY A 100 5.17 9.42 21.90
CA GLY A 100 5.61 10.79 22.05
C GLY A 100 4.46 11.73 21.77
N THR A 101 3.40 11.59 22.59
CA THR A 101 2.57 12.65 23.20
C THR A 101 2.32 13.99 22.50
N PHE A 102 1.02 14.32 22.52
CA PHE A 102 0.33 15.62 22.45
C PHE A 102 0.00 16.23 21.08
#